data_AF-A0A382G0N2-F1
#
_entry.id   AF-A0A382G0N2-F1
#
_cell.length_a   1.000
_cell.length_b   1.000
_cell.length_c   1.000
_cell.angle_alpha   90.00
_cell.angle_beta   90.00
_cell.angle_gamma   90.00
#
_symmetry.space_group_name_H-M   'P 1'
#
loop_
_entity.id
_entity.type
_entity.pdbx_description
1 polymer ?
#
loop_
_entity_poly.entity_id
_entity_poly.type
_entity_poly.pdbx_seq_one_letter_code
_entity_poly.pdbx_strand_id
1 'polypeptide(L)'
;MFAEEITFKQILENPTDIELNLKYAKQQEQAGKYKSTIATLERLNMLYPANTDIKIYLLSILLKMDSEIRVQLMIERMLKDPNTTDKAKEYINKVTSTMYAKKKQSNWFAYADLSLSQTENSNIDAVSRSSTLWVQDQKLAFATDSVTYDKSMTRGASFTIGKNLDNTSAVSLNLGFDLTTQRYGDGNESDLASGSISYSKSLGKHFLLPYVYYS
;
A
#
# COMPACT_ATOMS: atom_id res chain seq x y z
N MET A 1 -33.01 31.64 -12.03
CA MET A 1 -32.35 32.02 -13.29
C MET A 1 -31.12 31.13 -13.42
N PHE A 2 -31.07 30.27 -14.43
CA PHE A 2 -29.85 29.50 -14.72
C PHE A 2 -28.84 30.45 -15.36
N ALA A 3 -27.61 30.51 -14.83
CA ALA A 3 -26.54 31.28 -15.45
C ALA A 3 -26.28 30.71 -16.86
N GLU A 4 -26.08 31.59 -17.84
CA GLU A 4 -25.82 31.20 -19.22
C GLU A 4 -24.57 30.31 -19.31
N GLU A 5 -24.67 29.19 -20.02
CA GLU A 5 -23.58 28.22 -20.13
C GLU A 5 -22.47 28.78 -21.03
N ILE A 6 -21.27 28.96 -20.48
CA ILE A 6 -20.12 29.45 -21.24
C ILE A 6 -19.54 28.30 -22.05
N THR A 7 -19.39 28.51 -23.35
CA THR A 7 -18.88 27.53 -24.30
C THR A 7 -17.37 27.68 -24.49
N PHE A 8 -16.70 26.59 -24.87
CA PHE A 8 -15.29 26.65 -25.23
C PHE A 8 -15.01 27.57 -26.42
N LYS A 9 -15.96 27.71 -27.35
CA LYS A 9 -15.82 28.61 -28.51
C LYS A 9 -15.68 30.07 -28.06
N GLN A 10 -16.47 30.53 -27.10
CA GLN A 10 -16.36 31.88 -26.53
C GLN A 10 -14.98 32.11 -25.88
N ILE A 11 -14.41 31.07 -25.26
CA ILE A 11 -13.05 31.12 -24.70
C ILE A 11 -11.97 31.24 -25.76
N LEU A 12 -12.16 30.60 -26.92
CA LEU A 12 -11.23 30.71 -28.04
C LEU A 12 -11.30 32.09 -28.71
N GLU A 13 -12.49 32.67 -28.79
CA GLU A 13 -12.68 34.02 -29.34
C GLU A 13 -12.13 35.11 -28.41
N ASN A 14 -12.25 34.92 -27.08
CA ASN A 14 -11.80 35.88 -26.07
C ASN A 14 -10.86 35.23 -25.05
N PRO A 15 -9.63 34.84 -25.47
CA PRO A 15 -8.74 34.04 -24.64
C PRO A 15 -8.09 34.81 -23.48
N THR A 16 -8.10 36.13 -23.55
CA THR A 16 -7.53 37.03 -22.54
C THR A 16 -8.58 37.56 -21.57
N ASP A 17 -9.88 37.43 -21.85
CA ASP A 17 -10.93 37.91 -20.96
C ASP A 17 -10.91 37.13 -19.64
N ILE A 18 -10.38 37.75 -18.59
CA ILE A 18 -10.15 37.07 -17.31
C ILE A 18 -11.46 36.63 -16.66
N GLU A 19 -12.53 37.45 -16.74
CA GLU A 19 -13.79 37.17 -16.08
C GLU A 19 -14.51 36.01 -16.76
N LEU A 20 -14.57 36.04 -18.09
CA LEU A 20 -15.14 34.97 -18.91
C LEU A 20 -14.45 33.63 -18.64
N ASN A 21 -13.11 33.66 -18.61
CA ASN A 21 -12.32 32.45 -18.42
C ASN A 21 -12.39 31.88 -17.01
N LEU A 22 -12.47 32.73 -15.97
CA LEU A 22 -12.70 32.27 -14.60
C LEU A 22 -14.09 31.68 -14.42
N LYS A 23 -15.13 32.29 -15.00
CA LYS A 23 -16.49 31.71 -14.99
C LYS A 23 -16.53 30.35 -15.70
N TYR A 24 -15.88 30.25 -16.86
CA TYR A 24 -15.76 28.97 -17.57
C TYR A 24 -15.00 27.92 -16.75
N ALA A 25 -13.86 28.26 -16.16
CA ALA A 25 -13.08 27.35 -15.32
C ALA A 25 -13.92 26.80 -14.15
N LYS A 26 -14.72 27.66 -13.52
CA LYS A 26 -15.64 27.30 -12.43
C LYS A 26 -16.79 26.40 -12.89
N GLN A 27 -17.36 26.68 -14.07
CA GLN A 27 -18.38 25.82 -14.68
C GLN A 27 -17.80 24.43 -15.00
N GLN A 28 -16.60 24.36 -15.58
CA GLN A 28 -15.92 23.08 -15.86
C GLN A 28 -15.58 22.33 -14.57
N GLU A 29 -15.17 23.03 -13.52
CA GLU A 29 -14.89 22.44 -12.20
C GLU A 29 -16.16 21.82 -11.61
N GLN A 30 -17.29 22.54 -11.64
CA GLN A 30 -18.58 22.05 -11.16
C GLN A 30 -19.06 20.82 -11.94
N ALA A 31 -18.71 20.74 -13.22
CA ALA A 31 -18.96 19.58 -14.07
C ALA A 31 -17.94 18.43 -13.91
N GLY A 32 -16.97 18.53 -12.98
CA GLY A 32 -15.93 17.51 -12.76
C GLY A 32 -14.87 17.44 -13.86
N LYS A 33 -14.84 18.40 -14.80
CA LYS A 33 -13.93 18.43 -15.95
C LYS A 33 -12.59 19.09 -15.58
N TYR A 34 -11.88 18.52 -14.60
CA TYR A 34 -10.67 19.12 -14.04
C TYR A 34 -9.54 19.38 -15.03
N LYS A 35 -9.39 18.55 -16.08
CA LYS A 35 -8.41 18.80 -17.15
C LYS A 35 -8.67 20.14 -17.86
N SER A 36 -9.93 20.42 -18.19
CA SER A 36 -10.34 21.68 -18.82
C SER A 36 -10.17 22.87 -17.88
N THR A 37 -10.51 22.70 -16.60
CA THR A 37 -10.29 23.71 -15.56
C THR A 37 -8.80 24.05 -15.44
N ILE A 38 -7.93 23.05 -15.32
CA ILE A 38 -6.47 23.24 -15.22
C ILE A 38 -5.93 23.94 -16.46
N ALA A 39 -6.27 23.47 -17.68
CA ALA A 39 -5.78 24.09 -18.90
C ALA A 39 -6.18 25.58 -18.99
N THR A 40 -7.40 25.91 -18.57
CA THR A 40 -7.89 27.30 -18.53
C THR A 40 -7.09 28.13 -17.52
N LEU A 41 -6.88 27.61 -16.31
CA LEU A 41 -6.14 28.30 -15.24
C LEU A 41 -4.64 28.42 -15.53
N GLU A 42 -4.01 27.42 -16.14
CA GLU A 42 -2.60 27.48 -16.55
C GLU A 42 -2.40 28.57 -17.61
N ARG A 43 -3.27 28.65 -18.61
CA ARG A 43 -3.22 29.73 -19.60
C ARG A 43 -3.43 31.09 -18.94
N LEU A 44 -4.41 31.23 -18.04
CA LEU A 44 -4.61 32.49 -17.30
C LEU A 44 -3.38 32.85 -16.46
N ASN A 45 -2.72 31.88 -15.84
CA ASN A 45 -1.50 32.10 -15.08
C ASN A 45 -0.32 32.54 -15.98
N MET A 46 -0.26 32.06 -17.23
CA MET A 46 0.72 32.53 -18.22
C MET A 46 0.44 33.97 -18.68
N LEU A 47 -0.84 34.32 -18.88
CA LEU A 47 -1.26 35.66 -19.33
C LEU A 47 -1.17 36.69 -18.21
N TYR A 48 -1.43 36.29 -16.97
CA TYR A 48 -1.49 37.14 -15.79
C TYR A 48 -0.57 36.62 -14.68
N PRO A 49 0.76 36.58 -14.90
CA PRO A 49 1.70 35.97 -13.96
C PRO A 49 1.76 36.65 -12.59
N ALA A 50 1.40 37.94 -12.49
CA ALA A 50 1.32 38.64 -11.21
C ALA A 50 0.02 38.35 -10.42
N ASN A 51 -0.99 37.73 -11.05
CA ASN A 51 -2.26 37.47 -10.41
C ASN A 51 -2.17 36.24 -9.50
N THR A 52 -2.09 36.50 -8.20
CA THR A 52 -1.93 35.45 -7.19
C THR A 52 -3.21 34.62 -6.98
N ASP A 53 -4.40 35.19 -7.23
CA ASP A 53 -5.66 34.48 -7.04
C ASP A 53 -5.82 33.33 -8.05
N ILE A 54 -5.39 33.53 -9.30
CA ILE A 54 -5.34 32.46 -10.31
C ILE A 54 -4.43 31.32 -9.85
N LYS A 55 -3.28 31.64 -9.26
CA LYS A 55 -2.33 30.64 -8.74
C LYS A 55 -2.91 29.84 -7.58
N ILE A 56 -3.57 30.52 -6.62
CA ILE A 56 -4.27 29.86 -5.51
C ILE A 56 -5.37 28.96 -6.04
N TYR A 57 -6.14 29.43 -7.02
CA TYR A 57 -7.21 28.63 -7.60
C TYR A 57 -6.65 27.38 -8.29
N LEU A 58 -5.60 27.51 -9.10
CA LEU A 58 -4.91 26.38 -9.72
C LEU A 58 -4.37 25.40 -8.66
N LEU A 59 -3.72 25.89 -7.61
CA LEU A 59 -3.24 25.07 -6.49
C LEU A 59 -4.38 24.28 -5.82
N SER A 60 -5.54 24.90 -5.63
CA SER A 60 -6.71 24.24 -5.03
C SER A 60 -7.26 23.11 -5.92
N ILE A 61 -7.25 23.28 -7.25
CA ILE A 61 -7.66 22.21 -8.18
C ILE A 61 -6.65 21.07 -8.18
N LEU A 62 -5.36 21.37 -8.16
CA LEU A 62 -4.29 20.36 -8.10
C LEU A 62 -4.37 19.51 -6.81
N LEU A 63 -4.73 20.13 -5.68
CA LEU A 63 -4.99 19.44 -4.41
C LEU A 63 -6.20 18.50 -4.49
N LYS A 64 -7.30 18.94 -5.13
CA LYS A 64 -8.49 18.10 -5.33
C LYS A 64 -8.21 16.86 -6.18
N MET A 65 -7.26 16.96 -7.10
CA MET A 65 -6.84 15.84 -7.96
C MET A 65 -5.79 14.92 -7.34
N ASP A 66 -5.36 15.19 -6.10
CA ASP A 66 -4.28 14.45 -5.42
C ASP A 66 -2.96 14.38 -6.22
N SER A 67 -2.67 15.43 -6.99
CA SER A 67 -1.49 15.48 -7.85
C SER A 67 -0.26 15.99 -7.10
N GLU A 68 0.28 15.22 -6.16
CA GLU A 68 1.34 15.62 -5.21
C GLU A 68 2.52 16.36 -5.87
N ILE A 69 3.10 15.80 -6.94
CA ILE A 69 4.26 16.40 -7.63
C ILE A 69 3.92 17.79 -8.20
N ARG A 70 2.76 17.93 -8.83
CA ARG A 70 2.33 19.23 -9.39
C ARG A 70 2.04 20.24 -8.29
N VAL A 71 1.48 19.81 -7.17
CA VAL A 71 1.25 20.65 -5.99
C VAL A 71 2.56 21.16 -5.42
N GLN A 72 3.55 20.28 -5.19
CA GLN A 72 4.87 20.66 -4.69
C GLN A 72 5.56 21.65 -5.63
N LEU A 73 5.59 21.35 -6.93
CA LEU A 73 6.18 22.24 -7.94
C LEU A 73 5.50 23.62 -7.97
N MET A 74 4.18 23.66 -7.84
CA MET A 74 3.43 24.92 -7.81
C MET A 74 3.75 25.73 -6.53
N ILE A 75 3.79 25.07 -5.38
CA ILE A 75 4.16 25.70 -4.10
C ILE A 75 5.56 26.31 -4.18
N GLU A 76 6.56 25.56 -4.67
CA GLU A 76 7.93 26.07 -4.83
C GLU A 76 7.99 27.30 -5.74
N ARG A 77 7.25 27.28 -6.86
CA ARG A 77 7.17 28.43 -7.77
C ARG A 77 6.55 29.64 -7.10
N MET A 78 5.45 29.46 -6.38
CA MET A 78 4.80 30.56 -5.66
C MET A 78 5.69 31.13 -4.55
N LEU A 79 6.44 30.31 -3.81
CA LEU A 79 7.34 30.80 -2.76
C LEU A 79 8.54 31.59 -3.32
N LYS A 80 8.98 31.28 -4.53
CA LYS A 80 10.08 31.99 -5.22
C LYS A 80 9.62 33.26 -5.95
N ASP A 81 8.33 33.43 -6.17
CA ASP A 81 7.79 34.57 -6.91
C ASP A 81 7.63 35.79 -5.98
N PRO A 82 8.32 36.92 -6.27
CA PRO A 82 8.22 38.13 -5.45
C PRO A 82 6.82 38.74 -5.43
N ASN A 83 5.95 38.42 -6.40
CA ASN A 83 4.58 38.92 -6.48
C ASN A 83 3.58 38.11 -5.65
N THR A 84 4.01 37.04 -4.98
CA THR A 84 3.13 36.22 -4.15
C THR A 84 2.70 36.99 -2.90
N THR A 85 1.40 37.23 -2.79
CA THR A 85 0.80 37.95 -1.66
C THR A 85 0.97 37.20 -0.35
N ASP A 86 0.95 37.92 0.78
CA ASP A 86 1.10 37.28 2.10
C ASP A 86 -0.05 36.32 2.42
N LYS A 87 -1.26 36.62 1.96
CA LYS A 87 -2.42 35.71 2.04
C LYS A 87 -2.16 34.39 1.31
N ALA A 88 -1.46 34.43 0.17
CA ALA A 88 -1.09 33.22 -0.55
C ALA A 88 0.00 32.42 0.16
N LYS A 89 0.98 33.10 0.78
CA LYS A 89 2.01 32.44 1.62
C LYS A 89 1.35 31.75 2.81
N GLU A 90 0.37 32.38 3.46
CA GLU A 90 -0.39 31.77 4.55
C GLU A 90 -1.15 30.51 4.09
N TYR A 91 -1.83 30.59 2.94
CA TYR A 91 -2.52 29.45 2.34
C TYR A 91 -1.53 28.32 2.00
N ILE A 92 -0.40 28.64 1.38
CA ILE A 92 0.67 27.69 1.07
C ILE A 92 1.18 27.01 2.35
N ASN A 93 1.43 27.76 3.41
CA ASN A 93 1.89 27.20 4.69
C ASN A 93 0.86 26.23 5.27
N LYS A 94 -0.44 26.60 5.23
CA LYS A 94 -1.53 25.72 5.66
C LYS A 94 -1.56 24.43 4.84
N VAL A 95 -1.57 24.53 3.51
CA VAL A 95 -1.56 23.38 2.60
C VAL A 95 -0.34 22.50 2.87
N THR A 96 0.85 23.09 2.92
CA THR A 96 2.12 22.42 3.13
C THR A 96 2.13 21.67 4.46
N SER A 97 1.65 22.29 5.55
CA SER A 97 1.52 21.64 6.84
C SER A 97 0.57 20.44 6.80
N THR A 98 -0.55 20.53 6.08
CA THR A 98 -1.49 19.40 5.91
C THR A 98 -0.91 18.28 5.05
N MET A 99 -0.13 18.59 4.01
CA MET A 99 0.55 17.59 3.19
C MET A 99 1.65 16.88 3.96
N TYR A 100 2.47 17.61 4.72
CA TYR A 100 3.48 17.02 5.61
C TYR A 100 2.84 16.22 6.75
N ALA A 101 1.70 16.67 7.29
CA ALA A 101 0.94 15.91 8.29
C ALA A 101 0.37 14.61 7.72
N LYS A 102 -0.14 14.61 6.47
CA LYS A 102 -0.51 13.39 5.75
C LYS A 102 0.68 12.45 5.55
N LYS A 103 1.87 12.98 5.26
CA LYS A 103 3.11 12.19 5.13
C LYS A 103 3.57 11.58 6.46
N LYS A 104 3.19 12.18 7.58
CA LYS A 104 3.31 11.61 8.93
C LYS A 104 2.21 10.57 9.20
N GLN A 105 1.87 9.77 8.20
CA GLN A 105 1.02 8.59 8.38
C GLN A 105 1.77 7.61 9.27
N SER A 106 1.07 7.01 10.24
CA SER A 106 1.67 6.20 11.31
C SER A 106 2.73 5.24 10.77
N ASN A 107 3.95 5.34 11.29
CA ASN A 107 5.03 4.42 10.97
C ASN A 107 4.75 3.00 11.45
N TRP A 108 3.68 2.76 12.21
CA TRP A 108 3.31 1.44 12.71
C TRP A 108 2.37 0.72 11.75
N PHE A 109 2.62 -0.57 11.56
CA PHE A 109 1.72 -1.49 10.87
C PHE A 109 1.41 -2.68 11.77
N ALA A 110 0.23 -3.26 11.60
CA ALA A 110 -0.15 -4.51 12.24
C ALA A 110 -1.07 -5.30 11.32
N TYR A 111 -0.94 -6.62 11.34
CA TYR A 111 -1.80 -7.53 10.59
C TYR A 111 -1.89 -8.86 11.32
N ALA A 112 -2.92 -9.64 10.98
CA ALA A 112 -3.12 -10.98 11.47
C ALA A 112 -3.30 -11.92 10.28
N ASP A 113 -2.70 -13.10 10.37
CA ASP A 113 -2.75 -14.12 9.34
C ASP A 113 -3.39 -15.39 9.91
N LEU A 114 -4.14 -16.09 9.07
CA LEU A 114 -4.71 -17.40 9.39
C LEU A 114 -4.19 -18.40 8.36
N SER A 115 -3.74 -19.56 8.82
CA SER A 115 -3.20 -20.62 7.97
C SER A 115 -3.97 -21.94 8.17
N LEU A 116 -4.11 -22.68 7.08
CA LEU A 116 -4.70 -24.01 7.06
C LEU A 116 -3.89 -24.88 6.11
N SER A 117 -3.34 -25.98 6.63
CA SER A 117 -2.52 -26.92 5.84
C SER A 117 -2.97 -28.34 6.10
N GLN A 118 -3.09 -29.14 5.03
CA GLN A 118 -3.43 -30.56 5.12
C GLN A 118 -2.40 -31.37 4.35
N THR A 119 -1.82 -32.38 5.00
CA THR A 119 -0.87 -33.31 4.38
C THR A 119 -1.44 -34.72 4.46
N GLU A 120 -1.39 -35.45 3.35
CA GLU A 120 -1.79 -36.86 3.28
C GLU A 120 -0.63 -37.69 2.77
N ASN A 121 -0.31 -38.77 3.48
CA ASN A 121 0.75 -39.71 3.16
C ASN A 121 0.13 -41.08 2.89
N SER A 122 0.51 -41.71 1.78
CA SER A 122 -0.03 -43.02 1.36
C SER A 122 0.91 -44.20 1.57
N ASN A 123 2.04 -43.98 2.26
CA ASN A 123 2.91 -45.04 2.78
C ASN A 123 3.94 -44.51 3.80
N ILE A 124 3.50 -44.07 4.99
CA ILE A 124 4.40 -43.44 5.98
C ILE A 124 5.45 -44.42 6.52
N ASP A 125 5.07 -45.67 6.79
CA ASP A 125 5.98 -46.71 7.29
C ASP A 125 6.69 -47.50 6.18
N ALA A 126 6.59 -47.02 4.93
CA ALA A 126 7.19 -47.66 3.76
C ALA A 126 6.84 -49.16 3.61
N VAL A 127 5.62 -49.54 3.99
CA VAL A 127 5.11 -50.92 3.88
C VAL A 127 5.12 -51.36 2.42
N SER A 128 5.72 -52.52 2.16
CA SER A 128 5.78 -53.08 0.81
C SER A 128 4.42 -53.62 0.36
N ARG A 129 4.19 -53.72 -0.95
CA ARG A 129 2.95 -54.30 -1.50
C ARG A 129 2.71 -55.75 -1.07
N SER A 130 3.78 -56.49 -0.77
CA SER A 130 3.69 -57.87 -0.29
C SER A 130 3.57 -57.97 1.24
N SER A 131 3.49 -56.83 1.93
CA SER A 131 3.47 -56.71 3.41
C SER A 131 4.61 -57.47 4.08
N THR A 132 5.76 -57.57 3.40
CA THR A 132 6.96 -58.26 3.90
C THR A 132 8.22 -57.43 3.67
N LEU A 133 9.17 -57.53 4.59
CA LEU A 133 10.50 -56.93 4.47
C LEU A 133 11.60 -58.00 4.54
N TRP A 134 12.78 -57.68 4.02
CA TRP A 134 13.98 -58.52 4.14
C TRP A 134 14.92 -57.94 5.19
N VAL A 135 15.28 -58.73 6.20
CA VAL A 135 16.27 -58.39 7.22
C VAL A 135 17.27 -59.52 7.30
N GLN A 136 18.56 -59.25 7.05
CA GLN A 136 19.64 -60.25 7.12
C GLN A 136 19.28 -61.57 6.40
N ASP A 137 18.85 -61.46 5.13
CA ASP A 137 18.43 -62.59 4.29
C ASP A 137 17.24 -63.42 4.81
N GLN A 138 16.47 -62.87 5.75
CA GLN A 138 15.21 -63.45 6.23
C GLN A 138 14.02 -62.59 5.82
N LYS A 139 12.98 -63.24 5.30
CA LYS A 139 11.70 -62.60 4.97
C LYS A 139 10.83 -62.51 6.21
N LEU A 140 10.53 -61.30 6.66
CA LEU A 140 9.69 -61.00 7.82
C LEU A 140 8.41 -60.27 7.39
N ALA A 141 7.37 -60.34 8.22
CA ALA A 141 6.19 -59.49 8.07
C ALA A 141 6.46 -58.09 8.65
N PHE A 142 5.79 -57.07 8.13
CA PHE A 142 5.74 -55.78 8.82
C PHE A 142 5.03 -55.91 10.17
N ALA A 143 5.27 -54.95 11.06
CA ALA A 143 4.58 -54.91 12.34
C ALA A 143 3.06 -54.75 12.11
N THR A 144 2.24 -55.35 12.97
CA THR A 144 0.77 -55.35 12.81
C THR A 144 0.15 -53.97 12.97
N ASP A 145 0.87 -53.04 13.58
CA ASP A 145 0.54 -51.64 13.80
C ASP A 145 1.14 -50.70 12.75
N SER A 146 1.81 -51.22 11.71
CA SER A 146 2.36 -50.37 10.65
C SER A 146 1.27 -49.56 9.93
N VAL A 147 1.51 -48.26 9.81
CA VAL A 147 0.60 -47.28 9.22
C VAL A 147 0.94 -47.11 7.74
N THR A 148 -0.03 -47.44 6.88
CA THR A 148 0.10 -47.29 5.42
C THR A 148 -0.50 -45.99 4.91
N TYR A 149 -1.41 -45.38 5.66
CA TYR A 149 -2.02 -44.11 5.30
C TYR A 149 -2.09 -43.21 6.52
N ASP A 150 -1.68 -41.96 6.35
CA ASP A 150 -1.66 -40.96 7.41
C ASP A 150 -2.14 -39.61 6.89
N LYS A 151 -2.79 -38.85 7.76
CA LYS A 151 -3.35 -37.54 7.43
C LYS A 151 -3.10 -36.58 8.58
N SER A 152 -2.40 -35.48 8.31
CA SER A 152 -2.20 -34.39 9.26
C SER A 152 -2.87 -33.10 8.78
N MET A 153 -3.35 -32.31 9.73
CA MET A 153 -4.02 -31.03 9.51
C MET A 153 -3.48 -30.01 10.51
N THR A 154 -2.91 -28.93 10.00
CA THR A 154 -2.36 -27.82 10.79
C THR A 154 -3.24 -26.58 10.62
N ARG A 155 -3.60 -25.95 11.74
CA ARG A 155 -4.37 -24.70 11.80
C ARG A 155 -3.55 -23.67 12.54
N GLY A 156 -3.25 -22.55 11.89
CA GLY A 156 -2.42 -21.51 12.48
C GLY A 156 -3.07 -20.15 12.53
N ALA A 157 -2.64 -19.36 13.49
CA ALA A 157 -2.90 -17.93 13.56
C ALA A 157 -1.61 -17.20 13.93
N SER A 158 -1.30 -16.11 13.21
CA SER A 158 -0.20 -15.23 13.59
C SER A 158 -0.63 -13.78 13.65
N PHE A 159 0.03 -13.03 14.53
CA PHE A 159 -0.13 -11.59 14.67
C PHE A 159 1.22 -10.92 14.48
N THR A 160 1.27 -9.95 13.59
CA THR A 160 2.46 -9.15 13.34
C THR A 160 2.21 -7.71 13.74
N ILE A 161 3.16 -7.14 14.48
CA ILE A 161 3.25 -5.69 14.73
C ILE A 161 4.63 -5.21 14.32
N GLY A 162 4.69 -4.07 13.64
CA GLY A 162 5.97 -3.52 13.21
C GLY A 162 5.95 -2.01 13.02
N LYS A 163 7.14 -1.47 12.84
CA LYS A 163 7.40 -0.05 12.66
C LYS A 163 8.36 0.19 11.50
N ASN A 164 7.91 0.98 10.53
CA ASN A 164 8.75 1.59 9.50
C ASN A 164 9.69 2.60 10.15
N LEU A 165 11.00 2.35 10.06
CA LEU A 165 12.02 3.28 10.56
C LEU A 165 12.24 4.41 9.55
N ASP A 166 12.21 4.07 8.26
CA ASP A 166 12.27 4.99 7.13
C ASP A 166 11.51 4.41 5.92
N ASN A 167 11.62 5.04 4.75
CA ASN A 167 10.95 4.59 3.52
C ASN A 167 11.50 3.26 2.96
N THR A 168 12.60 2.75 3.50
CA THR A 168 13.32 1.57 3.00
C THR A 168 13.50 0.49 4.05
N SER A 169 13.15 0.73 5.32
CA SER A 169 13.43 -0.19 6.41
C SER A 169 12.34 -0.24 7.47
N ALA A 170 12.16 -1.43 8.05
CA ALA A 170 11.19 -1.68 9.10
C ALA A 170 11.66 -2.77 10.07
N VAL A 171 11.19 -2.68 11.31
CA VAL A 171 11.33 -3.74 12.32
C VAL A 171 9.95 -4.31 12.61
N SER A 172 9.83 -5.63 12.71
CA SER A 172 8.58 -6.30 13.08
C SER A 172 8.80 -7.42 14.07
N LEU A 173 7.80 -7.61 14.93
CA LEU A 173 7.60 -8.74 15.80
C LEU A 173 6.41 -9.54 15.26
N ASN A 174 6.60 -10.83 15.06
CA ASN A 174 5.56 -11.78 14.69
C ASN A 174 5.40 -12.82 15.81
N LEU A 175 4.17 -13.08 16.21
CA LEU A 175 3.80 -14.11 17.18
C LEU A 175 2.83 -15.06 16.51
N GLY A 176 3.13 -16.35 16.52
CA GLY A 176 2.35 -17.38 15.84
C GLY A 176 1.97 -18.52 16.78
N PHE A 177 0.86 -19.17 16.48
CA PHE A 177 0.43 -20.39 17.13
C PHE A 177 -0.17 -21.33 16.10
N ASP A 178 0.35 -22.56 16.05
CA ASP A 178 -0.09 -23.62 15.16
C ASP A 178 -0.58 -24.82 15.98
N LEU A 179 -1.74 -25.36 15.64
CA LEU A 179 -2.30 -26.60 16.16
C LEU A 179 -2.24 -27.67 15.08
N THR A 180 -1.59 -28.80 15.34
CA THR A 180 -1.53 -29.92 14.39
C THR A 180 -2.22 -31.15 14.93
N THR A 181 -3.27 -31.59 14.23
CA THR A 181 -3.98 -32.84 14.51
C THR A 181 -3.61 -33.89 13.47
N GLN A 182 -3.41 -35.13 13.88
CA GLN A 182 -3.10 -36.24 12.99
C GLN A 182 -4.18 -37.33 13.09
N ARG A 183 -4.30 -38.13 12.03
CA ARG A 183 -5.20 -39.27 11.98
C ARG A 183 -4.46 -40.45 11.38
N TYR A 184 -4.54 -41.60 12.05
CA TYR A 184 -3.91 -42.90 11.76
C TYR A 184 -2.47 -43.04 12.27
N GLY A 185 -1.57 -42.09 12.01
CA GLY A 185 -0.27 -42.02 12.68
C GLY A 185 -0.30 -41.23 13.99
N ASP A 186 0.82 -41.23 14.73
CA ASP A 186 0.98 -40.56 16.03
C ASP A 186 2.24 -39.66 16.14
N GLY A 187 3.10 -39.63 15.12
CA GLY A 187 4.41 -38.96 15.17
C GLY A 187 4.45 -37.47 14.81
N ASN A 188 3.36 -36.88 14.31
CA ASN A 188 3.29 -35.52 13.77
C ASN A 188 2.28 -34.61 14.49
N GLU A 189 1.67 -35.06 15.59
CA GLU A 189 0.85 -34.17 16.43
C GLU A 189 1.75 -33.25 17.26
N SER A 190 1.64 -31.94 17.01
CA SER A 190 2.38 -30.94 17.76
C SER A 190 1.67 -29.60 17.73
N ASP A 191 1.60 -28.97 18.90
CA ASP A 191 1.23 -27.56 19.04
C ASP A 191 2.51 -26.74 19.09
N LEU A 192 2.59 -25.69 18.26
CA LEU A 192 3.77 -24.85 18.14
C LEU A 192 3.42 -23.40 18.45
N ALA A 193 3.98 -22.87 19.52
CA ALA A 193 3.98 -21.44 19.78
C ALA A 193 5.28 -20.85 19.24
N SER A 194 5.20 -19.90 18.31
CA SER A 194 6.38 -19.31 17.70
C SER A 194 6.42 -17.79 17.85
N GLY A 195 7.64 -17.26 17.87
CA GLY A 195 7.88 -15.83 17.91
C GLY A 195 9.09 -15.49 17.06
N SER A 196 8.99 -14.41 16.29
CA SER A 196 10.13 -13.91 15.53
C SER A 196 10.24 -12.40 15.53
N ILE A 197 11.48 -11.92 15.49
CA ILE A 197 11.81 -10.52 15.29
C ILE A 197 12.59 -10.41 14.00
N SER A 198 12.18 -9.51 13.11
CA SER A 198 12.83 -9.30 11.82
C SER A 198 13.13 -7.82 11.58
N TYR A 199 14.28 -7.56 10.97
CA TYR A 199 14.62 -6.27 10.40
C TYR A 199 14.61 -6.39 8.88
N SER A 200 13.92 -5.47 8.20
CA SER A 200 13.88 -5.38 6.75
C SER A 200 14.58 -4.12 6.27
N LYS A 201 15.38 -4.22 5.21
CA LYS A 201 15.98 -3.08 4.52
C LYS A 201 16.08 -3.30 3.03
N SER A 202 15.57 -2.36 2.24
CA SER A 202 15.76 -2.28 0.80
C SER A 202 16.98 -1.41 0.47
N LEU A 203 17.88 -1.94 -0.34
CA LEU A 203 19.10 -1.31 -0.83
C LEU A 203 19.07 -1.31 -2.37
N GLY A 204 18.23 -0.46 -2.95
CA GLY A 204 18.03 -0.39 -4.39
C GLY A 204 17.37 -1.65 -4.95
N LYS A 205 18.15 -2.52 -5.59
CA LYS A 205 17.68 -3.83 -6.11
C LYS A 205 17.90 -5.00 -5.13
N HIS A 206 18.50 -4.74 -3.98
CA HIS A 206 18.82 -5.77 -2.99
C HIS A 206 17.92 -5.63 -1.75
N PHE A 207 17.67 -6.75 -1.07
CA PHE A 207 16.89 -6.81 0.16
C PHE A 207 17.69 -7.52 1.25
N LEU A 208 17.71 -6.94 2.44
CA LEU A 208 18.27 -7.53 3.65
C LEU A 208 17.14 -7.79 4.64
N LEU A 209 17.02 -9.04 5.09
CA LEU A 209 15.96 -9.51 5.98
C LEU A 209 16.50 -10.41 7.11
N PRO A 210 17.45 -9.94 7.95
CA PRO A 210 17.85 -10.73 9.11
C PRO A 210 16.66 -10.91 10.06
N TYR A 211 16.50 -12.12 10.56
CA TYR A 211 15.46 -12.47 11.53
C TYR A 211 16.02 -13.41 12.59
N VAL A 212 15.41 -13.35 13.77
CA VAL A 212 15.60 -14.31 14.86
C VAL A 212 14.24 -14.96 15.10
N TYR A 213 14.23 -16.28 15.19
CA TYR A 213 13.04 -17.09 15.36
C TYR A 213 13.19 -17.99 16.60
N TYR A 214 12.09 -18.16 17.32
CA TYR A 214 11.95 -19.03 18.48
C TYR A 214 10.64 -19.82 18.34
N SER A 215 10.67 -21.11 18.69
CA SER A 215 9.52 -22.02 18.66
C SER A 215 9.67 -23.11 19.70
#